data_AF-A0A5J9WGY2-F1
#
_entry.id   AF-A0A5J9WGY2-F1
#
_cell.length_a   1.000
_cell.length_b   1.000
_cell.length_c   1.000
_cell.angle_alpha   90.00
_cell.angle_beta   90.00
_cell.angle_gamma   90.00
#
_symmetry.space_group_name_H-M   'P 1'
#
loop_
_entity.id
_entity.type
_entity.pdbx_description
1 polymer ?
#
loop_
_entity_poly.entity_id
_entity_poly.type
_entity_poly.pdbx_seq_one_letter_code
_entity_poly.pdbx_strand_id
1 'polypeptide(L)'
;MSSFTVPSMATPPSAAASPAWMPYTSMPHISEQRVPMPFTSAMTSECAPSLSTLSKMSRDMRKEIENIFQQAGCSMHAMQIVKRKFQKFVDDIRDELPTNQRSKFEEIEGFTGCTIPYQVNILPPKDHLSKGRVKKIRGHSDKGGSDKKKTEAKKKRKMRRFH
;
A
#
# COMPACT_ATOMS: atom_id res chain seq x y z
N MET A 1 33.62 -8.00 -51.19
CA MET A 1 34.34 -8.88 -50.23
C MET A 1 35.30 -7.99 -49.47
N SER A 2 34.96 -7.61 -48.24
CA SER A 2 35.82 -6.79 -47.39
C SER A 2 35.69 -7.29 -45.97
N SER A 3 36.85 -7.56 -45.41
CA SER A 3 37.13 -8.50 -44.34
C SER A 3 36.82 -7.95 -42.95
N PHE A 4 36.47 -8.89 -42.06
CA PHE A 4 36.47 -8.80 -40.61
C PHE A 4 37.64 -7.99 -40.02
N THR A 5 37.41 -7.32 -38.88
CA THR A 5 38.28 -7.41 -37.69
C THR A 5 37.49 -6.98 -36.45
N VAL A 6 37.42 -7.87 -35.46
CA VAL A 6 36.89 -7.64 -34.11
C VAL A 6 38.09 -7.60 -33.15
N PRO A 7 38.23 -6.61 -32.25
CA PRO A 7 39.09 -6.73 -31.06
C PRO A 7 38.22 -7.25 -29.90
N SER A 8 38.37 -8.47 -29.36
CA SER A 8 39.50 -9.13 -28.67
C SER A 8 39.94 -8.45 -27.35
N MET A 9 39.41 -9.02 -26.26
CA MET A 9 39.96 -9.22 -24.91
C MET A 9 40.59 -8.06 -24.12
N ALA A 10 40.05 -7.83 -22.91
CA ALA A 10 40.85 -7.71 -21.69
C ALA A 10 39.99 -7.83 -20.42
N THR A 11 40.06 -8.98 -19.74
CA THR A 11 40.02 -9.11 -18.28
C THR A 11 41.46 -9.02 -17.77
N PRO A 12 41.77 -8.35 -16.64
CA PRO A 12 41.77 -8.97 -15.29
C PRO A 12 41.66 -7.90 -14.14
N PRO A 13 42.09 -8.13 -12.88
CA PRO A 13 42.04 -9.31 -12.02
C PRO A 13 41.22 -9.10 -10.73
N SER A 14 40.85 -10.23 -10.13
CA SER A 14 40.53 -10.40 -8.71
C SER A 14 41.64 -9.84 -7.81
N ALA A 15 41.30 -8.92 -6.92
CA ALA A 15 42.09 -8.58 -5.75
C ALA A 15 41.17 -8.57 -4.52
N ALA A 16 41.24 -9.66 -3.77
CA ALA A 16 40.78 -9.74 -2.40
C ALA A 16 41.64 -8.79 -1.54
N ALA A 17 40.99 -7.88 -0.83
CA ALA A 17 41.61 -7.15 0.27
C ALA A 17 40.51 -6.82 1.30
N SER A 18 40.42 -7.63 2.33
CA SER A 18 39.77 -7.26 3.58
C SER A 18 40.69 -6.30 4.35
N PRO A 19 40.20 -5.15 4.85
CA PRO A 19 40.75 -4.52 6.03
C PRO A 19 39.89 -4.96 7.23
N ALA A 20 40.45 -5.75 8.15
CA ALA A 20 41.20 -5.24 9.29
C ALA A 20 40.32 -4.38 10.20
N TRP A 21 39.95 -5.00 11.31
CA TRP A 21 39.17 -4.49 12.43
C TRP A 21 39.80 -3.17 12.92
N MET A 22 39.03 -2.09 12.92
CA MET A 22 39.41 -0.83 13.56
C MET A 22 38.92 -0.82 15.02
N PRO A 23 39.75 -0.40 15.99
CA PRO A 23 39.35 -0.30 17.39
C PRO A 23 38.41 0.89 17.62
N TYR A 24 37.45 0.68 18.52
CA TYR A 24 36.39 1.60 18.91
C TYR A 24 36.96 2.87 19.55
N THR A 25 36.90 4.00 18.85
CA THR A 25 37.21 5.31 19.43
C THR A 25 35.91 6.04 19.80
N SER A 26 35.74 6.21 21.11
CA SER A 26 35.06 7.30 21.81
C SER A 26 34.09 8.17 21.01
N MET A 27 32.78 7.95 21.19
CA MET A 27 31.74 8.88 20.74
C MET A 27 31.79 10.18 21.58
N PRO A 28 31.76 11.38 20.97
CA PRO A 28 31.60 12.63 21.70
C PRO A 28 30.14 12.79 22.18
N HIS A 29 30.01 13.28 23.41
CA HIS A 29 28.76 13.61 24.08
C HIS A 29 28.06 14.77 23.35
N ILE A 30 27.00 14.47 22.60
CA ILE A 30 26.13 15.47 21.97
C ILE A 30 25.28 16.11 23.08
N SER A 31 25.56 17.37 23.38
CA SER A 31 24.68 18.23 24.17
C SER A 31 23.37 18.46 23.42
N GLU A 32 22.24 18.22 24.10
CA GLU A 32 20.89 18.59 23.63
C GLU A 32 20.80 20.10 23.38
N GLN A 33 20.93 20.53 22.12
CA GLN A 33 20.34 21.79 21.67
C GLN A 33 18.90 21.51 21.25
N ARG A 34 17.95 21.80 22.16
CA ARG A 34 16.54 21.97 21.81
C ARG A 34 16.41 23.13 20.83
N VAL A 35 16.23 22.82 19.55
CA VAL A 35 15.76 23.80 18.58
C VAL A 35 14.26 24.03 18.84
N PRO A 36 13.81 25.28 19.06
CA PRO A 36 12.39 25.57 19.18
C PRO A 36 11.70 25.30 17.84
N MET A 37 10.71 24.41 17.86
CA MET A 37 9.82 24.17 16.72
C MET A 37 9.09 25.48 16.37
N PRO A 38 9.08 25.94 15.11
CA PRO A 38 8.25 27.05 14.71
C PRO A 38 6.78 26.63 14.85
N PHE A 39 6.11 27.23 15.82
CA PHE A 39 4.67 27.08 16.03
C PHE A 39 3.95 27.64 14.79
N THR A 40 3.44 26.71 13.99
CA THR A 40 2.35 26.80 13.01
C THR A 40 1.96 28.21 12.53
N SER A 41 2.35 28.54 11.30
CA SER A 41 1.75 29.61 10.51
C SER A 41 0.23 29.47 10.45
N ALA A 42 -0.44 30.62 10.54
CA ALA A 42 -1.86 30.82 10.37
C ALA A 42 -2.40 30.08 9.14
N MET A 43 -3.43 29.26 9.33
CA MET A 43 -4.19 28.68 8.23
C MET A 43 -5.06 29.77 7.62
N THR A 44 -4.67 30.21 6.42
CA THR A 44 -5.62 30.78 5.46
C THR A 44 -6.62 29.68 5.12
N SER A 45 -7.84 29.83 5.64
CA SER A 45 -8.98 28.96 5.36
C SER A 45 -9.43 29.15 3.91
N GLU A 46 -8.72 28.54 2.96
CA GLU A 46 -9.30 28.21 1.67
C GLU A 46 -10.25 27.04 1.90
N CYS A 47 -11.55 27.35 2.02
CA CYS A 47 -12.60 26.35 2.09
C CYS A 47 -12.61 25.54 0.79
N ALA A 48 -11.99 24.35 0.83
CA ALA A 48 -12.12 23.38 -0.24
C ALA A 48 -13.61 23.10 -0.51
N PRO A 49 -14.08 23.13 -1.77
CA PRO A 49 -15.47 22.87 -2.09
C PRO A 49 -15.84 21.46 -1.60
N SER A 50 -16.86 21.37 -0.76
CA SER A 50 -17.32 20.07 -0.24
C SER A 50 -17.66 19.12 -1.39
N LEU A 51 -17.38 17.82 -1.26
CA LEU A 51 -17.61 16.80 -2.31
C LEU A 51 -19.03 16.85 -2.92
N SER A 52 -20.02 17.29 -2.14
CA SER A 52 -21.40 17.48 -2.59
C SER A 52 -21.57 18.61 -3.62
N THR A 53 -20.81 19.69 -3.49
CA THR A 53 -20.84 20.84 -4.42
C THR A 53 -20.21 20.49 -5.76
N LEU A 54 -19.05 19.83 -5.75
CA LEU A 54 -18.40 19.33 -6.97
C LEU A 54 -19.28 18.35 -7.74
N SER A 55 -19.98 17.46 -7.04
CA SER A 55 -20.89 16.49 -7.65
C SER A 55 -22.09 17.16 -8.32
N LYS A 56 -22.63 18.22 -7.72
CA LYS A 56 -23.73 19.03 -8.30
C LYS A 56 -23.23 19.78 -9.53
N MET A 57 -22.13 20.51 -9.43
CA MET A 57 -21.51 21.22 -10.55
C MET A 57 -21.24 20.29 -11.74
N SER A 58 -20.66 19.10 -11.49
CA SER A 58 -20.43 18.08 -12.52
C SER A 58 -21.72 17.56 -13.16
N ARG A 59 -22.81 17.43 -12.40
CA ARG A 59 -24.11 17.01 -12.91
C ARG A 59 -24.73 18.10 -13.78
N ASP A 60 -24.69 19.34 -13.32
CA ASP A 60 -25.26 20.49 -14.02
C ASP A 60 -24.52 20.73 -15.34
N MET A 61 -23.18 20.70 -15.33
CA MET A 61 -22.38 20.78 -16.55
C MET A 61 -22.71 19.67 -17.56
N ARG A 62 -22.85 18.42 -17.11
CA ARG A 62 -23.24 17.30 -17.98
C ARG A 62 -24.60 17.54 -18.63
N LYS A 63 -25.55 18.09 -17.88
CA LYS A 63 -26.89 18.41 -18.38
C LYS A 63 -26.86 19.52 -19.44
N GLU A 64 -26.07 20.57 -19.20
CA GLU A 64 -25.92 21.67 -20.16
C GLU A 64 -25.28 21.21 -21.48
N ILE A 65 -24.23 20.38 -21.40
CA ILE A 65 -23.58 19.81 -22.59
C ILE A 65 -24.58 18.95 -23.39
N GLU A 66 -25.32 18.08 -22.72
CA GLU A 66 -26.33 17.24 -23.35
C GLU A 66 -27.43 18.07 -24.03
N ASN A 67 -27.90 19.14 -23.38
CA ASN A 67 -28.89 20.07 -23.94
C ASN A 67 -28.37 20.72 -25.24
N ILE A 68 -27.11 21.13 -25.28
CA ILE A 68 -26.48 21.70 -26.49
C ILE A 68 -26.45 20.67 -27.62
N PHE A 69 -26.11 19.41 -27.32
CA PHE A 69 -26.13 18.34 -28.33
C PHE A 69 -27.53 18.07 -28.87
N GLN A 70 -28.55 18.07 -28.01
CA GLN A 70 -29.94 17.89 -28.43
C GLN A 70 -30.42 19.05 -29.32
N GLN A 71 -30.09 20.29 -28.97
CA GLN A 71 -30.46 21.47 -29.77
C GLN A 71 -29.72 21.49 -31.13
N ALA A 72 -28.44 21.14 -31.14
CA ALA A 72 -27.64 21.10 -32.37
C ALA A 72 -27.93 19.86 -33.24
N GLY A 73 -28.54 18.81 -32.68
CA GLY A 73 -28.82 17.54 -33.35
C GLY A 73 -29.70 17.66 -34.60
N CYS A 74 -30.48 18.74 -34.71
CA CYS A 74 -31.33 19.02 -35.86
C CYS A 74 -30.59 19.68 -37.05
N SER A 75 -29.33 20.10 -36.89
CA SER A 75 -28.57 20.80 -37.93
C SER A 75 -27.11 20.36 -38.01
N MET A 76 -26.71 19.84 -39.17
CA MET A 76 -25.33 19.40 -39.43
C MET A 76 -24.31 20.52 -39.19
N HIS A 77 -24.61 21.73 -39.63
CA HIS A 77 -23.73 22.88 -39.46
C HIS A 77 -23.55 23.25 -37.98
N ALA A 78 -24.64 23.24 -37.21
CA ALA A 78 -24.59 23.48 -35.77
C ALA A 78 -23.75 22.42 -35.04
N MET A 79 -23.92 21.14 -35.39
CA MET A 79 -23.14 20.04 -34.80
C MET A 79 -21.64 20.15 -35.11
N GLN A 80 -21.27 20.60 -36.31
CA GLN A 80 -19.86 20.88 -36.66
C GLN A 80 -19.26 22.01 -35.82
N ILE A 81 -20.05 23.05 -35.53
CA ILE A 81 -19.63 24.15 -34.63
C ILE A 81 -19.41 23.60 -33.22
N VAL A 82 -20.37 22.82 -32.69
CA VAL A 82 -20.26 22.18 -31.37
C VAL A 82 -19.01 21.31 -31.29
N LYS A 83 -18.78 20.44 -32.29
CA LYS A 83 -17.58 19.60 -32.36
C LYS A 83 -16.29 20.42 -32.28
N ARG A 84 -16.17 21.48 -33.10
CA ARG A 84 -14.96 22.32 -33.14
C ARG A 84 -14.72 23.02 -31.80
N LYS A 85 -15.76 23.54 -31.17
CA LYS A 85 -15.67 24.25 -29.88
C LYS A 85 -15.33 23.28 -28.74
N PHE A 86 -16.00 22.13 -28.71
CA PHE A 86 -15.76 21.10 -27.69
C PHE A 86 -14.35 20.52 -27.79
N GLN A 87 -13.84 20.31 -29.00
CA GLN A 87 -12.49 19.80 -29.19
C GLN A 87 -11.43 20.76 -28.64
N LYS A 88 -11.53 22.06 -28.95
CA LYS A 88 -10.63 23.08 -28.37
C LYS A 88 -10.68 23.08 -26.84
N PHE A 89 -11.87 23.06 -26.27
CA PHE A 89 -12.05 23.02 -24.83
C PHE A 89 -11.43 21.78 -24.17
N VAL A 90 -11.54 20.61 -24.80
CA VAL A 90 -10.91 19.37 -24.30
C VAL A 90 -9.39 19.47 -24.38
N ASP A 91 -8.85 20.04 -25.46
CA ASP A 91 -7.40 20.23 -25.62
C ASP A 91 -6.87 21.19 -24.55
N ASP A 92 -7.53 22.34 -24.34
CA ASP A 92 -7.18 23.32 -23.29
C ASP A 92 -7.17 22.67 -21.89
N ILE A 93 -8.18 21.86 -21.57
CA ILE A 93 -8.25 21.13 -20.28
C ILE A 93 -7.13 20.09 -20.14
N ARG A 94 -6.76 19.41 -21.23
CA ARG A 94 -5.68 18.40 -21.19
C ARG A 94 -4.32 19.03 -20.92
N ASP A 95 -4.10 20.26 -21.39
CA ASP A 95 -2.87 20.99 -21.15
C ASP A 95 -2.79 21.52 -19.71
N GLU A 96 -3.93 21.92 -19.12
CA GLU A 96 -3.97 22.42 -17.74
C GLU A 96 -4.02 21.33 -16.66
N LEU A 97 -4.56 20.14 -16.98
CA LEU A 97 -4.63 19.04 -16.02
C LEU A 97 -3.36 18.19 -16.06
N PRO A 98 -2.75 17.88 -14.89
CA PRO A 98 -1.61 16.98 -14.86
C PRO A 98 -2.01 15.62 -15.43
N THR A 99 -1.31 15.19 -16.48
CA THR A 99 -1.51 13.88 -17.14
C THR A 99 -1.25 12.69 -16.20
N ASN A 100 -0.67 12.96 -15.02
CA ASN A 100 -0.47 12.02 -13.94
C ASN A 100 -1.78 11.74 -13.16
N GLN A 101 -2.79 11.21 -13.85
CA GLN A 101 -3.68 10.28 -13.15
C GLN A 101 -2.88 9.00 -12.94
N ARG A 102 -2.01 8.99 -11.92
CA ARG A 102 -1.40 7.75 -11.47
C ARG A 102 -2.53 6.76 -11.28
N SER A 103 -2.38 5.60 -11.89
CA SER A 103 -3.32 4.51 -11.67
C SER A 103 -3.43 4.30 -10.17
N LYS A 104 -4.63 4.00 -9.64
CA LYS A 104 -4.78 3.65 -8.22
C LYS A 104 -3.77 2.55 -7.82
N PHE A 105 -3.43 1.65 -8.73
CA PHE A 105 -2.39 0.66 -8.53
C PHE A 105 -1.01 1.30 -8.33
N GLU A 106 -0.61 2.23 -9.18
CA GLU A 106 0.68 2.92 -9.10
C GLU A 106 0.81 3.75 -7.81
N GLU A 107 -0.28 4.36 -7.33
CA GLU A 107 -0.32 5.04 -6.04
C GLU A 107 -0.08 4.06 -4.88
N ILE A 108 -0.79 2.92 -4.87
CA ILE A 108 -0.66 1.90 -3.82
C ILE A 108 0.72 1.24 -3.86
N GLU A 109 1.24 0.92 -5.05
CA GLU A 109 2.58 0.36 -5.24
C GLU A 109 3.66 1.34 -4.78
N GLY A 110 3.49 2.64 -5.09
CA GLY A 110 4.37 3.70 -4.58
C GLY A 110 4.35 3.81 -3.05
N PHE A 111 3.18 3.67 -2.42
CA PHE A 111 3.06 3.72 -0.96
C PHE A 111 3.62 2.47 -0.27
N THR A 112 3.38 1.29 -0.84
CA THR A 112 3.82 0.01 -0.28
C THR A 112 5.27 -0.33 -0.63
N GLY A 113 5.84 0.28 -1.67
CA GLY A 113 7.18 0.01 -2.19
C GLY A 113 7.30 -1.33 -2.93
N CYS A 114 6.17 -1.98 -3.22
CA CYS A 114 6.12 -3.33 -3.79
C CYS A 114 5.10 -3.39 -4.93
N THR A 115 5.38 -4.18 -5.96
CA THR A 115 4.44 -4.46 -7.06
C THR A 115 3.31 -5.38 -6.58
N ILE A 116 2.06 -5.04 -6.91
CA ILE A 116 0.89 -5.86 -6.57
C ILE A 116 0.79 -7.01 -7.59
N PRO A 117 0.73 -8.28 -7.15
CA PRO A 117 0.62 -9.39 -8.08
C PRO A 117 -0.74 -9.39 -8.78
N TYR A 118 -0.73 -9.58 -10.10
CA TYR A 118 -1.96 -9.70 -10.91
C TYR A 118 -2.80 -10.93 -10.55
N GLN A 119 -2.17 -11.98 -10.03
CA GLN A 119 -2.84 -13.23 -9.67
C GLN A 119 -2.24 -13.79 -8.38
N VAL A 120 -3.12 -14.22 -7.48
CA VAL A 120 -2.76 -14.90 -6.24
C VAL A 120 -3.41 -16.28 -6.24
N ASN A 121 -2.59 -17.33 -6.21
CA ASN A 121 -3.08 -18.70 -6.06
C ASN A 121 -3.32 -19.00 -4.58
N ILE A 122 -4.57 -18.86 -4.14
CA ILE A 122 -4.98 -19.22 -2.78
C ILE A 122 -5.16 -20.74 -2.74
N LEU A 123 -4.17 -21.44 -2.21
CA LEU A 123 -4.29 -22.87 -1.98
C LEU A 123 -5.20 -23.13 -0.77
N PRO A 124 -6.08 -24.14 -0.84
CA PRO A 124 -6.76 -24.59 0.36
C PRO A 124 -5.72 -25.01 1.42
N PRO A 125 -6.04 -24.88 2.72
CA PRO A 125 -5.15 -25.34 3.77
C PRO A 125 -4.75 -26.79 3.52
N LYS A 126 -3.44 -27.04 3.34
CA LYS A 126 -2.90 -28.38 3.03
C LYS A 126 -3.16 -29.40 4.16
N ASP A 127 -3.53 -28.94 5.36
CA ASP A 127 -3.63 -29.81 6.52
C ASP A 127 -4.90 -29.59 7.36
N HIS A 128 -6.01 -30.13 6.88
CA HIS A 128 -7.28 -30.26 7.64
C HIS A 128 -7.21 -31.36 8.72
N LEU A 129 -6.14 -32.17 8.71
CA LEU A 129 -5.88 -33.23 9.70
C LEU A 129 -4.81 -32.86 10.71
N SER A 130 -4.18 -31.68 10.61
CA SER A 130 -3.44 -31.05 11.70
C SER A 130 -4.42 -30.69 12.81
N LYS A 131 -4.88 -31.73 13.51
CA LYS A 131 -5.28 -31.64 14.90
C LYS A 131 -4.01 -31.42 15.70
N GLY A 132 -3.29 -30.33 15.41
CA GLY A 132 -2.39 -29.73 16.37
C GLY A 132 -3.21 -29.60 17.65
N ARG A 133 -2.68 -30.14 18.74
CA ARG A 133 -3.29 -29.96 20.05
C ARG A 133 -3.22 -28.47 20.37
N VAL A 134 -4.23 -27.71 19.93
CA VAL A 134 -4.39 -26.31 20.28
C VAL A 134 -4.53 -26.31 21.80
N LYS A 135 -3.45 -25.91 22.46
CA LYS A 135 -3.47 -25.65 23.90
C LYS A 135 -4.32 -24.40 24.06
N LYS A 136 -5.63 -24.59 24.18
CA LYS A 136 -6.53 -23.52 24.57
C LYS A 136 -6.08 -23.04 25.94
N ILE A 137 -5.78 -21.75 26.06
CA ILE A 137 -5.56 -21.14 27.37
C ILE A 137 -6.88 -21.30 28.13
N ARG A 138 -6.86 -22.11 29.18
CA ARG A 138 -8.04 -22.44 29.99
C ARG A 138 -8.47 -21.18 30.73
N GLY A 139 -9.66 -20.67 30.43
CA GLY A 139 -10.22 -19.49 31.13
C GLY A 139 -10.44 -19.77 32.61
N HIS A 140 -10.61 -18.72 33.43
CA HIS A 140 -10.82 -18.87 34.88
C HIS A 140 -11.99 -19.81 35.21
N SER A 141 -13.09 -19.70 34.46
CA SER A 141 -14.29 -20.54 34.61
C SER A 141 -14.08 -21.99 34.17
N ASP A 142 -13.15 -22.23 33.23
CA ASP A 142 -12.86 -23.58 32.75
C ASP A 142 -12.04 -24.38 33.77
N LYS A 143 -11.39 -23.76 34.78
CA LYS A 143 -10.51 -24.45 35.76
C LYS A 143 -11.24 -25.40 36.73
N GLY A 144 -12.57 -25.47 36.67
CA GLY A 144 -13.37 -26.30 37.58
C GLY A 144 -13.29 -27.79 37.25
N GLY A 145 -12.60 -28.58 38.09
CA GLY A 145 -13.00 -29.98 38.32
C GLY A 145 -11.95 -31.07 38.11
N SER A 146 -10.82 -30.82 37.43
CA SER A 146 -9.84 -31.88 37.17
C SER A 146 -8.89 -32.15 38.34
N ASP A 147 -8.59 -31.13 39.15
CA ASP A 147 -7.52 -31.23 40.14
C ASP A 147 -7.95 -32.01 41.39
N LYS A 148 -9.19 -31.84 41.85
CA LYS A 148 -9.75 -32.63 42.97
C LYS A 148 -9.82 -34.14 42.64
N LYS A 149 -10.24 -34.49 41.42
CA LYS A 149 -10.32 -35.89 40.99
C LYS A 149 -8.93 -36.52 40.83
N LYS A 150 -7.93 -35.74 40.42
CA LYS A 150 -6.54 -36.16 40.29
C LYS A 150 -5.84 -36.31 41.65
N THR A 151 -6.12 -35.44 42.62
CA THR A 151 -5.60 -35.57 43.99
C THR A 151 -6.23 -36.73 44.74
N GLU A 152 -7.53 -36.97 44.60
CA GLU A 152 -8.18 -38.15 45.17
C GLU A 152 -7.71 -39.47 44.55
N ALA A 153 -7.55 -39.52 43.23
CA ALA A 153 -6.98 -40.69 42.56
C ALA A 153 -5.53 -40.96 43.03
N LYS A 154 -4.75 -39.91 43.26
CA LYS A 154 -3.38 -40.03 43.81
C LYS A 154 -3.39 -40.51 45.27
N LYS A 155 -4.35 -40.05 46.09
CA LYS A 155 -4.52 -40.49 47.49
C LYS A 155 -4.96 -41.96 47.58
N LYS A 156 -5.94 -42.38 46.76
CA LYS A 156 -6.39 -43.79 46.68
C LYS A 156 -5.27 -44.73 46.21
N ARG A 157 -4.46 -44.32 45.22
CA ARG A 157 -3.28 -45.09 44.80
C ARG A 157 -2.21 -45.17 45.89
N LYS A 158 -2.08 -44.15 46.74
CA LYS A 158 -1.14 -44.16 47.86
C LYS A 158 -1.61 -45.10 48.97
N MET A 159 -2.89 -45.12 49.32
CA MET A 159 -3.43 -46.06 50.32
C MET A 159 -3.33 -47.53 49.90
N ARG A 160 -3.53 -47.84 48.62
CA ARG A 160 -3.40 -49.22 48.09
C ARG A 160 -1.96 -49.76 48.04
N ARG A 161 -0.96 -48.96 48.37
CA ARG A 161 0.46 -49.38 48.43
C ARG A 161 0.94 -49.74 49.84
N PHE A 162 0.09 -49.54 50.86
CA PHE A 162 0.41 -49.81 52.27
C PHE A 162 -0.41 -50.98 52.86
N HIS A 163 -1.04 -51.78 52.00
CA HIS A 163 -1.62 -53.09 52.33
C HIS A 163 -1.01 -54.14 51.40
#